data_AF-A0A7C5PV50-F1
#
_entry.id   AF-A0A7C5PV50-F1
#
_cell.length_a   1.000
_cell.length_b   1.000
_cell.length_c   1.000
_cell.angle_alpha   90.00
_cell.angle_beta   90.00
_cell.angle_gamma   90.00
#
_symmetry.space_group_name_H-M   'P 1'
#
loop_
_entity.id
_entity.type
_entity.pdbx_description
1 polymer ?
#
loop_
_entity_poly.entity_id
_entity_poly.type
_entity_poly.pdbx_seq_one_letter_code
_entity_poly.pdbx_strand_id
1 'polypeptide(L)'
;MSDREPSSGDRPLHPDPIHRGEARTSPYPVSRLAPAFGLVDLAAEVERAHLAVSGQANAQLELIAKQIRQLQAEARAVLEKAQQDVALHQARCSFRKIPGQVYHLYRLPDGTLQFSRLSPADWNGRPPHEHVGSWRLEADQRWTPVDDAEAS
;
A
#
# COMPACT_ATOMS: atom_id res chain seq x y z
N MET A 1 -7.73 -63.77 -37.76
CA MET A 1 -8.99 -63.30 -37.16
C MET A 1 -8.90 -61.78 -37.17
N SER A 2 -9.68 -61.12 -38.04
CA SER A 2 -9.70 -59.67 -38.16
C SER A 2 -10.51 -59.07 -37.01
N ASP A 3 -9.86 -58.33 -36.13
CA ASP A 3 -10.55 -57.45 -35.19
C ASP A 3 -10.90 -56.14 -35.93
N ARG A 4 -12.21 -55.89 -36.01
CA ARG A 4 -12.84 -54.77 -36.70
C ARG A 4 -13.07 -53.67 -35.66
N GLU A 5 -12.50 -52.48 -35.88
CA GLU A 5 -12.77 -51.31 -35.05
C GLU A 5 -14.27 -50.96 -35.06
N PRO A 6 -14.87 -50.59 -33.91
CA PRO A 6 -16.23 -50.10 -33.88
C PRO A 6 -16.28 -48.64 -34.38
N SER A 7 -17.07 -48.49 -35.44
CA SER A 7 -17.53 -47.27 -36.09
C SER A 7 -17.89 -46.14 -35.12
N SER A 8 -17.40 -44.94 -35.44
CA SER A 8 -17.95 -43.66 -35.00
C SER A 8 -19.46 -43.60 -35.26
N GLY A 9 -20.24 -43.27 -34.23
CA GLY A 9 -21.66 -42.94 -34.39
C GLY A 9 -22.56 -43.52 -33.32
N ASP A 10 -22.53 -42.96 -32.11
CA ASP A 10 -23.75 -42.64 -31.35
C ASP A 10 -23.38 -41.80 -30.12
N ARG A 11 -23.57 -40.47 -30.19
CA ARG A 11 -23.71 -39.67 -28.96
C ARG A 11 -25.21 -39.50 -28.75
N PRO A 12 -25.81 -40.02 -27.69
CA PRO A 12 -27.21 -39.75 -27.41
C PRO A 12 -27.36 -38.24 -27.20
N LEU A 13 -28.10 -37.59 -28.10
CA LEU A 13 -28.61 -36.24 -27.91
C LEU A 13 -29.47 -36.29 -26.64
N HIS A 14 -28.91 -35.86 -25.52
CA HIS A 14 -29.71 -35.54 -24.35
C HIS A 14 -30.73 -34.48 -24.80
N PRO A 15 -32.05 -34.74 -24.76
CA PRO A 15 -33.01 -33.69 -25.03
C PRO A 15 -32.91 -32.71 -23.86
N ASP A 16 -32.38 -31.53 -24.12
CA ASP A 16 -32.44 -30.43 -23.15
C ASP A 16 -33.91 -30.29 -22.71
N PRO A 17 -34.20 -30.23 -21.41
CA PRO A 17 -35.57 -30.16 -20.93
C PRO A 17 -36.22 -28.91 -21.51
N ILE A 18 -37.25 -29.12 -22.33
CA ILE A 18 -38.07 -28.05 -22.94
C ILE A 18 -38.46 -27.07 -21.82
N HIS A 19 -38.07 -25.81 -21.98
CA HIS A 19 -38.36 -24.74 -21.02
C HIS A 19 -39.87 -24.70 -20.71
N ARG A 20 -40.24 -24.89 -19.44
CA ARG A 20 -41.65 -24.91 -18.97
C ARG A 20 -42.07 -23.62 -18.24
N GLY A 21 -41.21 -22.61 -18.21
CA GLY A 21 -41.50 -21.31 -17.58
C GLY A 21 -42.37 -20.40 -18.47
N GLU A 22 -42.70 -19.21 -17.96
CA GLU A 22 -43.39 -18.19 -18.76
C GLU A 22 -42.64 -17.90 -20.07
N ALA A 23 -43.38 -17.60 -21.15
CA ALA A 23 -42.82 -17.34 -22.48
C ALA A 23 -41.67 -16.30 -22.49
N ARG A 24 -41.72 -15.31 -21.59
CA ARG A 24 -40.73 -14.23 -21.45
C ARG A 24 -39.39 -14.65 -20.83
N THR A 25 -39.34 -15.81 -20.18
CA THR A 25 -38.13 -16.36 -19.55
C THR A 25 -37.47 -17.46 -20.39
N SER A 26 -38.03 -17.73 -21.58
CA SER A 26 -37.51 -18.76 -22.49
C SER A 26 -36.18 -18.31 -23.13
N PRO A 27 -35.15 -19.18 -23.15
CA PRO A 27 -33.90 -18.92 -23.86
C PRO A 27 -34.02 -19.07 -25.39
N TYR A 28 -35.19 -19.51 -25.92
CA TYR A 28 -35.46 -19.74 -27.35
C TYR A 28 -36.83 -19.19 -27.80
N PRO A 29 -37.00 -18.83 -29.10
CA PRO A 29 -38.21 -18.13 -29.54
C PRO A 29 -39.44 -19.02 -29.45
N VAL A 30 -40.41 -18.59 -28.66
CA VAL A 30 -41.68 -19.30 -28.48
C VAL A 30 -42.80 -18.75 -29.36
N SER A 31 -42.52 -17.77 -30.23
CA SER A 31 -43.45 -17.19 -31.21
C SER A 31 -42.79 -16.99 -32.57
N ARG A 32 -43.52 -17.24 -33.65
CA ARG A 32 -43.08 -17.04 -35.05
C ARG A 32 -42.96 -15.58 -35.46
N LEU A 33 -43.57 -14.67 -34.69
CA LEU A 33 -43.47 -13.21 -34.88
C LEU A 33 -42.43 -12.57 -33.96
N ALA A 34 -41.79 -13.37 -33.09
CA ALA A 34 -40.68 -12.87 -32.28
C ALA A 34 -39.51 -12.51 -33.22
N PRO A 35 -38.75 -11.44 -32.93
CA PRO A 35 -37.47 -11.20 -33.58
C PRO A 35 -36.64 -12.49 -33.49
N ALA A 36 -35.86 -12.81 -34.52
CA ALA A 36 -34.88 -13.90 -34.42
C ALA A 36 -33.84 -13.47 -33.38
N PHE A 37 -34.05 -13.82 -32.12
CA PHE A 37 -33.05 -13.57 -31.10
C PHE A 37 -31.96 -14.60 -31.27
N GLY A 38 -30.79 -14.12 -31.70
CA GLY A 38 -29.63 -14.96 -31.77
C GLY A 38 -29.20 -15.30 -30.35
N LEU A 39 -29.06 -16.59 -30.03
CA LEU A 39 -28.22 -17.01 -28.90
C LEU A 39 -26.85 -16.34 -28.93
N VAL A 40 -26.37 -16.03 -30.15
CA VAL A 40 -25.17 -15.25 -30.44
C VAL A 40 -25.26 -13.82 -29.87
N ASP A 41 -26.43 -13.16 -29.96
CA ASP A 41 -26.63 -11.80 -29.42
C ASP A 41 -26.60 -11.82 -27.88
N LEU A 42 -27.23 -12.82 -27.27
CA LEU A 42 -27.20 -13.01 -25.82
C LEU A 42 -25.77 -13.34 -25.34
N ALA A 43 -25.07 -14.23 -26.04
CA ALA A 43 -23.68 -14.57 -25.74
C ALA A 43 -22.78 -13.33 -25.83
N ALA A 44 -22.95 -12.50 -26.87
CA ALA A 44 -22.22 -11.25 -27.03
C ALA A 44 -22.56 -10.22 -25.93
N GLU A 45 -23.81 -10.15 -25.48
CA GLU A 45 -24.22 -9.30 -24.35
C GLU A 45 -23.56 -9.73 -23.04
N VAL A 46 -23.59 -11.03 -22.76
CA VAL A 46 -22.96 -11.63 -21.58
C VAL A 46 -21.45 -11.41 -21.60
N GLU A 47 -20.79 -11.63 -22.75
CA GLU A 47 -19.35 -11.36 -22.91
C GLU A 47 -19.01 -9.89 -22.66
N ARG A 48 -19.78 -8.95 -23.22
CA ARG A 48 -19.62 -7.51 -22.97
C ARG A 48 -19.75 -7.18 -21.48
N ALA A 49 -20.72 -7.76 -20.79
CA ALA A 49 -20.89 -7.59 -19.35
C ALA A 49 -19.68 -8.15 -18.56
N HIS A 50 -19.18 -9.33 -18.92
CA HIS A 50 -17.99 -9.91 -18.29
C HIS A 50 -16.74 -9.04 -18.47
N LEU A 51 -16.53 -8.48 -19.67
CA LEU A 51 -15.42 -7.58 -19.95
C LEU A 51 -15.53 -6.29 -19.13
N ALA A 52 -16.73 -5.71 -19.02
CA ALA A 52 -16.97 -4.53 -18.21
C ALA A 52 -16.70 -4.78 -16.72
N VAL A 53 -17.21 -5.88 -16.17
CA VAL A 53 -16.97 -6.28 -14.77
C VAL A 53 -15.49 -6.54 -14.51
N SER A 54 -14.82 -7.24 -15.43
CA SER A 54 -13.38 -7.52 -15.31
C SER A 54 -12.54 -6.23 -15.37
N GLY A 55 -12.88 -5.32 -16.28
CA GLY A 55 -12.25 -4.00 -16.37
C GLY A 55 -12.44 -3.18 -15.11
N GLN A 56 -13.65 -3.16 -14.55
CA GLN A 56 -13.93 -2.49 -13.28
C GLN A 56 -13.15 -3.12 -12.12
N ALA A 57 -13.12 -4.45 -12.02
CA ALA A 57 -12.39 -5.16 -10.98
C ALA A 57 -10.88 -4.85 -11.06
N ASN A 58 -10.29 -4.86 -12.25
CA ASN A 58 -8.89 -4.52 -12.46
C ASN A 58 -8.59 -3.09 -12.00
N ALA A 59 -9.42 -2.11 -12.39
CA ALA A 59 -9.24 -0.71 -11.97
C ALA A 59 -9.32 -0.56 -10.43
N GLN A 60 -10.22 -1.30 -9.77
CA GLN A 60 -10.32 -1.30 -8.31
C GLN A 60 -9.09 -1.93 -7.65
N LEU A 61 -8.59 -3.05 -8.20
CA LEU A 61 -7.37 -3.69 -7.70
C LEU A 61 -6.14 -2.80 -7.90
N GLU A 62 -6.05 -2.06 -8.99
CA GLU A 62 -4.99 -1.07 -9.22
C GLU A 62 -5.01 0.06 -8.16
N LEU A 63 -6.21 0.55 -7.83
CA LEU A 63 -6.39 1.54 -6.77
C LEU A 63 -5.96 0.98 -5.41
N ILE A 64 -6.40 -0.23 -5.06
CA ILE A 64 -6.01 -0.90 -3.81
C ILE A 64 -4.49 -1.08 -3.76
N ALA A 65 -3.87 -1.54 -4.85
CA ALA A 65 -2.42 -1.71 -4.92
C ALA A 65 -1.68 -0.38 -4.74
N LYS A 66 -2.21 0.72 -5.28
CA LYS A 66 -1.66 2.06 -5.05
C LYS A 66 -1.74 2.47 -3.58
N GLN A 67 -2.88 2.25 -2.94
CA GLN A 67 -3.06 2.55 -1.51
C GLN A 67 -2.13 1.73 -0.64
N ILE A 68 -1.97 0.43 -0.92
CA ILE A 68 -1.02 -0.45 -0.19
C ILE A 68 0.41 0.10 -0.30
N ARG A 69 0.84 0.52 -1.49
CA ARG A 69 2.18 1.11 -1.67
C ARG A 69 2.36 2.39 -0.86
N GLN A 70 1.33 3.23 -0.77
CA GLN A 70 1.37 4.44 0.05
C GLN A 70 1.48 4.10 1.54
N LEU A 71 0.63 3.19 2.03
CA LEU A 71 0.69 2.73 3.42
C LEU A 71 2.05 2.10 3.77
N GLN A 72 2.64 1.34 2.85
CA GLN A 72 3.98 0.79 3.03
C GLN A 72 5.06 1.88 3.13
N ALA A 73 4.96 2.93 2.31
CA ALA A 73 5.90 4.06 2.37
C ALA A 73 5.76 4.84 3.69
N GLU A 74 4.52 5.10 4.12
CA GLU A 74 4.22 5.74 5.41
C GLU A 74 4.76 4.90 6.58
N ALA A 75 4.55 3.58 6.56
CA ALA A 75 5.07 2.69 7.59
C ALA A 75 6.60 2.72 7.66
N ARG A 76 7.30 2.72 6.51
CA ARG A 76 8.77 2.85 6.47
C ARG A 76 9.23 4.18 7.08
N ALA A 77 8.59 5.29 6.72
CA ALA A 77 8.93 6.61 7.26
C ALA A 77 8.73 6.66 8.79
N VAL A 78 7.67 6.05 9.31
CA VAL A 78 7.42 5.95 10.76
C VAL A 78 8.52 5.13 11.44
N LEU A 79 8.93 4.00 10.85
CA LEU A 79 10.00 3.16 11.40
C LEU A 79 11.35 3.87 11.39
N GLU A 80 11.70 4.55 10.30
CA GLU A 80 12.94 5.34 10.19
C GLU A 80 12.98 6.44 11.25
N LYS A 81 11.87 7.18 11.43
CA LYS A 81 11.78 8.20 12.47
C LYS A 81 11.94 7.61 13.88
N ALA A 82 11.29 6.47 14.16
CA ALA A 82 11.43 5.80 15.45
C ALA A 82 12.88 5.31 15.70
N GLN A 83 13.56 4.81 14.66
CA GLN A 83 14.97 4.41 14.76
C GLN A 83 15.88 5.61 15.05
N GLN A 84 15.64 6.73 14.37
CA GLN A 84 16.37 7.99 14.63
C GLN A 84 16.14 8.46 16.08
N ASP A 85 14.89 8.47 16.55
CA ASP A 85 14.57 8.86 17.93
C ASP A 85 15.29 7.96 18.95
N VAL A 86 15.33 6.65 18.71
CA VAL A 86 16.08 5.69 19.56
C VAL A 86 17.57 5.97 19.53
N ALA A 87 18.15 6.22 18.35
CA ALA A 87 19.58 6.53 18.21
C ALA A 87 19.96 7.82 18.95
N LEU A 88 19.12 8.86 18.88
CA LEU A 88 19.29 10.09 19.65
C LEU A 88 19.14 9.80 21.16
N HIS A 89 18.19 8.96 21.56
CA HIS A 89 18.06 8.57 22.96
C HIS A 89 19.32 7.87 23.50
N GLN A 90 19.99 7.06 22.69
CA GLN A 90 21.22 6.35 23.02
C GLN A 90 22.47 7.24 23.06
N ALA A 91 22.44 8.43 22.47
CA ALA A 91 23.56 9.37 22.53
C ALA A 91 23.93 9.70 23.98
N ARG A 92 25.24 9.85 24.25
CA ARG A 92 25.74 10.13 25.60
C ARG A 92 25.16 11.43 26.12
N CYS A 93 24.75 11.43 27.38
CA CYS A 93 24.13 12.60 28.00
C CYS A 93 24.53 12.64 29.47
N SER A 94 25.16 13.74 29.90
CA SER A 94 25.62 13.93 31.28
C SER A 94 24.53 14.42 32.24
N PHE A 95 23.36 14.77 31.70
CA PHE A 95 22.22 15.30 32.45
C PHE A 95 20.94 14.52 32.15
N ARG A 96 19.93 14.69 33.02
CA ARG A 96 18.58 14.20 32.74
C ARG A 96 17.95 15.01 31.60
N LYS A 97 17.41 14.31 30.61
CA LYS A 97 16.64 14.90 29.51
C LYS A 97 15.25 15.30 30.01
N ILE A 98 14.89 16.56 29.78
CA ILE A 98 13.63 17.22 30.16
C ILE A 98 12.90 17.59 28.86
N PRO A 99 11.65 17.13 28.67
CA PRO A 99 10.81 17.54 27.54
C PRO A 99 10.58 19.06 27.49
N GLY A 100 10.42 19.60 26.29
CA GLY A 100 10.29 21.02 25.98
C GLY A 100 11.62 21.74 25.75
N GLN A 101 12.75 21.15 26.15
CA GLN A 101 14.07 21.77 26.03
C GLN A 101 14.78 21.39 24.72
N VAL A 102 15.63 22.31 24.25
CA VAL A 102 16.54 22.10 23.11
C VAL A 102 17.87 21.54 23.60
N TYR A 103 18.42 20.62 22.82
CA TYR A 103 19.69 19.97 23.04
C TYR A 103 20.50 19.98 21.76
N HIS A 104 21.80 20.18 21.89
CA HIS A 104 22.73 20.26 20.77
C HIS A 104 23.61 19.01 20.79
N LEU A 105 23.68 18.30 19.67
CA LEU A 105 24.46 17.08 19.53
C LEU A 105 25.84 17.42 18.99
N TYR A 106 26.85 16.87 19.64
CA TYR A 106 28.24 17.02 19.26
C TYR A 106 28.89 15.66 19.02
N ARG A 107 29.81 15.61 18.06
CA ARG A 107 30.63 14.43 17.76
C ARG A 107 31.97 14.53 18.47
N LEU A 108 32.24 13.58 19.36
CA LEU A 108 33.53 13.47 20.04
C LEU A 108 34.62 12.93 19.08
N PRO A 109 35.91 13.08 19.43
CA PRO A 109 37.01 12.57 18.63
C PRO A 109 37.00 11.03 18.44
N ASP A 110 36.37 10.30 19.36
CA ASP A 110 36.18 8.84 19.28
C ASP A 110 35.01 8.43 18.37
N GLY A 111 34.31 9.41 17.76
CA GLY A 111 33.14 9.21 16.91
C GLY A 111 31.81 9.12 17.67
N THR A 112 31.84 9.09 19.01
CA THR A 112 30.63 9.01 19.84
C THR A 112 29.83 10.31 19.77
N LEU A 113 28.50 10.20 19.74
CA LEU A 113 27.60 11.34 19.81
C LEU A 113 27.25 11.68 21.26
N GLN A 114 27.30 12.96 21.62
CA GLN A 114 26.99 13.46 22.95
C GLN A 114 26.07 14.69 22.88
N PHE A 115 25.04 14.72 23.73
CA PHE A 115 24.19 15.88 23.90
C PHE A 115 24.75 16.88 24.92
N SER A 116 24.61 18.16 24.59
CA SER A 116 24.82 19.31 25.47
C SER A 116 23.59 20.22 25.47
N ARG A 117 23.44 21.04 26.50
CA ARG A 117 22.46 22.13 26.53
C ARG A 117 23.00 23.44 25.97
N LEU A 118 24.31 23.49 25.68
CA LEU A 118 24.99 24.68 25.16
C LEU A 118 25.09 24.59 23.65
N SER A 119 24.60 25.63 22.99
CA SER A 119 24.71 25.87 21.55
C SER A 119 26.16 26.20 21.17
N PRO A 120 26.53 26.13 19.89
CA PRO A 120 27.84 26.62 19.43
C PRO A 120 28.07 28.11 19.76
N ALA A 121 27.00 28.91 19.81
CA ALA A 121 27.05 30.33 20.17
C ALA A 121 27.42 30.54 21.64
N ASP A 122 26.91 29.71 22.55
CA ASP A 122 27.26 29.73 23.98
C ASP A 122 28.76 29.45 24.23
N TRP A 123 29.42 28.78 23.29
CA TRP A 123 30.86 28.54 23.29
C TRP A 123 31.65 29.67 22.60
N ASN A 124 31.07 30.87 22.44
CA ASN A 124 31.64 31.97 21.66
C ASN A 124 32.03 31.55 20.22
N GLY A 125 31.27 30.64 19.62
CA GLY A 125 31.52 30.10 18.29
C GLY A 125 32.67 29.09 18.22
N ARG A 126 33.23 28.66 19.35
CA ARG A 126 34.32 27.67 19.43
C ARG A 126 33.92 26.50 20.33
N PRO A 127 32.93 25.68 19.93
CA PRO A 127 32.57 24.51 20.69
C PRO A 127 33.75 23.54 20.79
N PRO A 128 33.83 22.76 21.88
CA PRO A 128 34.93 21.81 22.09
C PRO A 128 34.95 20.65 21.09
N HIS A 129 33.80 20.39 20.44
CA HIS A 129 33.57 19.27 19.54
C HIS A 129 32.77 19.73 18.32
N GLU A 130 32.77 18.94 17.25
CA GLU A 130 32.01 19.23 16.03
C GLU A 130 30.51 19.21 16.34
N HIS A 131 29.82 20.30 16.00
CA HIS A 131 28.37 20.39 16.13
C HIS A 131 27.70 19.66 14.98
N VAL A 132 26.80 18.74 15.31
CA VAL A 132 26.06 17.92 14.33
C VAL A 132 24.68 18.50 14.05
N GLY A 133 24.06 19.11 15.06
CA GLY A 133 22.73 19.70 14.94
C GLY A 133 22.07 19.96 16.29
N SER A 134 20.84 20.45 16.24
CA SER A 134 20.05 20.81 17.41
C SER A 134 18.70 20.12 17.35
N TRP A 135 18.22 19.60 18.48
CA TRP A 135 16.93 18.92 18.59
C TRP A 135 16.19 19.34 19.84
N ARG A 136 14.88 19.52 19.73
CA ARG A 136 13.96 19.68 20.86
C ARG A 136 13.41 18.31 21.25
N LEU A 137 13.44 18.01 22.55
CA LEU A 137 12.77 16.83 23.08
C LEU A 137 11.30 17.16 23.31
N GLU A 138 10.40 16.49 22.61
CA GLU A 138 8.96 16.70 22.73
C GLU A 138 8.37 15.96 23.94
N ALA A 139 7.14 16.33 24.32
CA ALA A 139 6.42 15.72 25.45
C ALA A 139 6.19 14.20 25.27
N ASP A 140 6.05 13.75 24.02
CA ASP A 140 5.88 12.34 23.63
C ASP A 140 7.21 11.58 23.46
N GLN A 141 8.33 12.16 23.93
CA GLN A 141 9.69 11.62 23.85
C GLN A 141 10.29 11.56 22.44
N ARG A 142 9.68 12.19 21.45
CA ARG A 142 10.25 12.33 20.11
C ARG A 142 11.23 13.49 20.03
N TRP A 143 12.12 13.42 19.06
CA TRP A 143 13.05 14.50 18.76
C TRP A 143 12.61 15.26 17.51
N THR A 144 12.47 16.57 17.64
CA THR A 144 12.23 17.47 16.51
C THR A 144 13.51 18.22 16.21
N PRO A 145 14.06 18.16 14.98
CA PRO A 145 15.20 18.99 14.62
C PRO A 145 14.81 20.47 14.73
N VAL A 146 15.73 21.28 15.24
CA VAL A 146 15.57 22.73 15.37
C VAL A 146 16.62 23.38 14.48
N ASP A 147 16.19 24.30 13.63
CA ASP A 147 17.10 25.09 12.82
C ASP A 147 17.97 25.97 13.72
N ASP A 148 19.23 26.18 13.35
CA ASP A 148 20.20 26.90 14.18
C ASP A 148 19.78 28.35 14.50
N ALA A 149 18.87 28.93 13.70
CA ALA A 149 18.30 30.26 13.92
C ALA A 149 17.29 30.33 15.09
N GLU A 150 16.61 29.23 15.41
CA GLU A 150 15.68 29.13 16.55
C GLU A 150 16.36 28.56 17.80
N ALA A 151 17.58 28.04 17.64
CA ALA A 151 18.36 27.38 18.68
C ALA A 151 19.38 28.32 19.38
N SER A 152 19.31 29.63 19.10
CA SER A 152 20.19 30.70 19.61
C SER A 152 19.51 31.60 20.64
#